data_AF-A0AAP2DJ54-F1
#
_entry.id   AF-A0AAP2DJ54-F1
#
_cell.length_a   1.000
_cell.length_b   1.000
_cell.length_c   1.000
_cell.angle_alpha   90.00
_cell.angle_beta   90.00
_cell.angle_gamma   90.00
#
_symmetry.space_group_name_H-M   'P 1'
#
loop_
_entity.id
_entity.type
_entity.pdbx_description
1 polymer ?
#
loop_
_entity_poly.entity_id
_entity_poly.type
_entity_poly.pdbx_seq_one_letter_code
_entity_poly.pdbx_strand_id
1 'polypeptide(L)'
;MLKPLRLFWILTLVGCITKASNEHSAQSTPDTTGIEHFNIIIAPDLSNRQNYKLYPRPLKDGDIISTLMEKFPAILNHRRQENQQDKLSIAFINKNWTESAQINEEQLIIDFSRFENQKKRIDYLKGRSKEKFETDTARFMAEYRKIDKLARNGTSGSDIWSFLNSGVDDTMIKTETKVETFLGKMYKNSFRNILIILTDGYIEADMYGKDACLSTNPRQCYYLSTSRIKQFRNAHKYSAASSIDEFFKTSGWGIAKANNDLLKDTEVLILEIYDRSLTSGGTATVHPSDSEIIRLFWSDWLRKSGVTRFDIRPVADTKTEIAEVVLKFLGIE
;
A
#
# COMPACT_ATOMS: atom_id res chain seq x y z
N MET A 1 105.87 -38.45 18.91
CA MET A 1 104.96 -39.59 19.19
C MET A 1 103.54 -39.05 19.07
N LEU A 2 102.70 -39.69 18.24
CA LEU A 2 101.27 -39.45 17.96
C LEU A 2 100.80 -38.08 17.37
N LYS A 3 100.25 -38.16 16.15
CA LYS A 3 99.27 -37.24 15.52
C LYS A 3 97.83 -37.62 15.98
N PRO A 4 96.75 -37.06 15.41
CA PRO A 4 96.21 -35.70 15.50
C PRO A 4 94.70 -35.73 15.93
N LEU A 5 94.00 -34.60 16.08
CA LEU A 5 92.62 -34.45 15.56
C LEU A 5 92.11 -33.00 15.63
N ARG A 6 91.25 -32.68 14.65
CA ARG A 6 90.75 -31.36 14.26
C ARG A 6 89.35 -31.05 14.85
N LEU A 7 88.86 -29.84 14.52
CA LEU A 7 87.46 -29.37 14.37
C LEU A 7 86.74 -28.88 15.65
N PHE A 8 85.90 -27.84 15.68
CA PHE A 8 85.35 -26.91 14.68
C PHE A 8 84.89 -25.63 15.43
N TRP A 9 84.95 -24.47 14.77
CA TRP A 9 84.39 -23.18 15.22
C TRP A 9 82.87 -23.11 15.10
N ILE A 10 82.18 -22.47 16.05
CA ILE A 10 80.86 -21.84 15.81
C ILE A 10 80.89 -20.42 16.38
N LEU A 11 80.65 -19.47 15.48
CA LEU A 11 80.50 -18.03 15.72
C LEU A 11 79.01 -17.73 15.93
N THR A 12 78.63 -17.08 17.03
CA THR A 12 77.27 -16.55 17.23
C THR A 12 77.24 -15.05 16.93
N LEU A 13 76.50 -14.68 15.88
CA LEU A 13 76.15 -13.31 15.52
C LEU A 13 74.82 -12.92 16.19
N VAL A 14 74.84 -11.87 17.00
CA VAL A 14 73.65 -11.18 17.51
C VAL A 14 73.26 -10.11 16.49
N GLY A 15 72.10 -10.30 15.84
CA GLY A 15 71.54 -9.36 14.86
C GLY A 15 70.38 -8.55 15.44
N CYS A 16 70.46 -7.22 15.29
CA CYS A 16 69.41 -6.23 15.53
C CYS A 16 68.10 -6.58 14.79
N ILE A 17 66.98 -6.58 15.52
CA ILE A 17 65.63 -6.58 14.94
C ILE A 17 65.15 -5.12 14.88
N THR A 18 64.98 -4.63 13.66
CA THR A 18 64.33 -3.37 13.31
C THR A 18 62.82 -3.47 13.54
N LYS A 19 62.25 -2.45 14.20
CA LYS A 19 60.80 -2.26 14.35
C LYS A 19 60.17 -2.03 12.97
N ALA A 20 59.41 -3.01 12.49
CA ALA A 20 58.43 -2.83 11.43
C ALA A 20 57.13 -2.30 12.03
N SER A 21 56.58 -1.26 11.41
CA SER A 21 55.29 -0.64 11.68
C SER A 21 54.14 -1.61 11.37
N ASN A 22 53.42 -2.05 12.40
CA ASN A 22 52.08 -2.62 12.23
C ASN A 22 51.06 -1.47 12.18
N GLU A 23 50.85 -0.92 10.98
CA GLU A 23 49.58 -0.29 10.66
C GLU A 23 48.54 -1.41 10.57
N HIS A 24 47.82 -1.64 11.66
CA HIS A 24 46.51 -2.27 11.56
C HIS A 24 45.61 -1.31 10.79
N SER A 25 45.45 -1.57 9.49
CA SER A 25 44.34 -1.03 8.73
C SER A 25 43.06 -1.47 9.44
N ALA A 26 42.42 -0.53 10.12
CA ALA A 26 41.04 -0.69 10.54
C ALA A 26 40.25 -0.94 9.27
N GLN A 27 39.85 -2.20 9.06
CA GLN A 27 38.97 -2.62 8.00
C GLN A 27 37.65 -1.91 8.28
N SER A 28 37.45 -0.75 7.66
CA SER A 28 36.22 0.03 7.80
C SER A 28 35.09 -0.89 7.36
N THR A 29 34.24 -1.29 8.30
CA THR A 29 32.99 -1.95 7.97
C THR A 29 32.29 -1.12 6.90
N PRO A 30 31.90 -1.70 5.76
CA PRO A 30 31.29 -0.94 4.68
C PRO A 30 30.09 -0.16 5.23
N ASP A 31 30.12 1.15 5.04
CA ASP A 31 29.07 2.06 5.51
C ASP A 31 27.73 1.61 4.91
N THR A 32 26.76 1.32 5.78
CA THR A 32 25.47 0.75 5.35
C THR A 32 24.48 1.88 5.10
N THR A 33 24.11 2.07 3.84
CA THR A 33 23.16 3.12 3.46
C THR A 33 21.72 2.66 3.68
N GLY A 34 20.97 3.35 4.53
CA GLY A 34 19.53 3.11 4.72
C GLY A 34 18.72 3.69 3.56
N ILE A 35 17.84 2.89 2.97
CA ILE A 35 16.93 3.30 1.90
C ILE A 35 15.51 2.84 2.20
N GLU A 36 14.54 3.72 1.99
CA GLU A 36 13.11 3.41 2.08
C GLU A 36 12.48 3.50 0.69
N HIS A 37 11.81 2.42 0.28
CA HIS A 37 11.12 2.29 -1.01
C HIS A 37 9.61 2.37 -0.84
N PHE A 38 8.89 2.85 -1.85
CA PHE A 38 7.43 2.78 -1.89
C PHE A 38 6.95 1.40 -2.33
N ASN A 39 6.03 0.81 -1.58
CA ASN A 39 5.24 -0.33 -2.01
C ASN A 39 3.76 0.11 -2.10
N ILE A 40 3.34 0.52 -3.30
CA ILE A 40 2.00 1.05 -3.54
C ILE A 40 1.11 -0.08 -4.07
N ILE A 41 0.08 -0.41 -3.32
CA ILE A 41 -0.92 -1.42 -3.68
C ILE A 41 -2.25 -0.72 -3.90
N ILE A 42 -2.86 -0.93 -5.06
CA ILE A 42 -4.21 -0.42 -5.35
C ILE A 42 -5.19 -1.59 -5.24
N ALA A 43 -6.18 -1.47 -4.36
CA ALA A 43 -7.24 -2.44 -4.13
C ALA A 43 -8.59 -1.86 -4.58
N PRO A 44 -9.00 -2.09 -5.83
CA PRO A 44 -10.30 -1.65 -6.31
C PRO A 44 -11.42 -2.52 -5.73
N ASP A 45 -12.45 -1.86 -5.22
CA ASP A 45 -13.75 -2.45 -4.94
C ASP A 45 -14.50 -2.60 -6.28
N LEU A 46 -14.56 -3.86 -6.72
CA LEU A 46 -15.14 -4.32 -7.98
C LEU A 46 -16.60 -4.75 -7.83
N SER A 47 -17.30 -4.25 -6.81
CA SER A 47 -18.73 -4.46 -6.60
C SER A 47 -19.59 -3.71 -7.64
N ASN A 48 -20.89 -3.61 -7.36
CA ASN A 48 -21.84 -2.89 -8.20
C ASN A 48 -21.53 -1.39 -8.36
N ARG A 49 -20.58 -0.81 -7.61
CA ARG A 49 -20.09 0.55 -7.83
C ARG A 49 -19.51 0.77 -9.22
N GLN A 50 -19.14 -0.29 -9.95
CA GLN A 50 -18.73 -0.18 -11.35
C GLN A 50 -19.91 0.11 -12.31
N ASN A 51 -21.15 0.07 -11.82
CA ASN A 51 -22.32 0.49 -12.59
C ASN A 51 -22.52 2.02 -12.50
N TYR A 52 -21.93 2.75 -13.45
CA TYR A 52 -22.00 4.21 -13.55
C TYR A 52 -23.41 4.77 -13.79
N LYS A 53 -24.40 3.93 -14.14
CA LYS A 53 -25.80 4.36 -14.22
C LYS A 53 -26.42 4.46 -12.82
N LEU A 54 -26.03 3.57 -11.92
CA LEU A 54 -26.49 3.56 -10.52
C LEU A 54 -25.65 4.50 -9.64
N TYR A 55 -24.34 4.60 -9.95
CA TYR A 55 -23.38 5.40 -9.20
C TYR A 55 -22.59 6.30 -10.15
N PRO A 56 -23.21 7.38 -10.66
CA PRO A 56 -22.53 8.30 -11.57
C PRO A 56 -21.36 8.97 -10.86
N ARG A 57 -20.17 8.86 -11.43
CA ARG A 57 -18.96 9.55 -10.98
C ARG A 57 -18.16 10.09 -12.17
N PRO A 58 -17.43 11.20 -12.01
CA PRO A 58 -16.68 11.83 -13.11
C PRO A 58 -15.56 10.94 -13.64
N LEU A 59 -14.90 10.19 -12.76
CA LEU A 59 -13.77 9.33 -13.09
C LEU A 59 -14.11 7.86 -12.93
N LYS A 60 -13.57 7.04 -13.83
CA LYS A 60 -13.60 5.57 -13.68
C LYS A 60 -12.39 5.12 -12.90
N ASP A 61 -12.46 3.95 -12.28
CA ASP A 61 -11.29 3.40 -11.55
C ASP A 61 -10.07 3.24 -12.47
N GLY A 62 -10.29 2.90 -13.74
CA GLY A 62 -9.23 2.87 -14.76
C GLY A 62 -8.60 4.24 -15.05
N ASP A 63 -9.34 5.34 -14.89
CA ASP A 63 -8.80 6.71 -15.02
C ASP A 63 -7.93 7.08 -13.82
N ILE A 64 -8.32 6.65 -12.62
CA ILE A 64 -7.54 6.83 -11.39
C ILE A 64 -6.23 6.06 -11.49
N ILE A 65 -6.29 4.78 -11.85
CA ILE A 65 -5.12 3.91 -12.00
C ILE A 65 -4.19 4.41 -13.12
N SER A 66 -4.74 4.85 -14.26
CA SER A 66 -3.90 5.42 -15.32
C SER A 66 -3.19 6.68 -14.86
N THR A 67 -3.86 7.52 -14.08
CA THR A 67 -3.27 8.73 -13.49
C THR A 67 -2.10 8.38 -12.55
N LEU A 68 -2.28 7.37 -11.69
CA LEU A 68 -1.21 6.85 -10.83
C LEU A 68 0.00 6.37 -11.64
N MET A 69 -0.25 5.61 -12.71
CA MET A 69 0.79 5.13 -13.63
C MET A 69 1.55 6.27 -14.31
N GLU A 70 0.83 7.29 -14.80
CA GLU A 70 1.42 8.48 -15.42
C GLU A 70 2.30 9.27 -14.44
N LYS A 71 1.93 9.29 -13.14
CA LYS A 71 2.70 9.98 -12.09
C LYS A 71 3.82 9.14 -11.50
N PHE A 72 3.82 7.83 -11.73
CA PHE A 72 4.82 6.94 -11.12
C PHE A 72 6.27 7.32 -11.44
N PRO A 73 6.65 7.72 -12.68
CA PRO A 73 8.00 8.24 -12.93
C PRO A 73 8.37 9.47 -12.09
N ALA A 74 7.42 10.36 -11.79
CA ALA A 74 7.66 11.52 -10.92
C ALA A 74 7.84 11.09 -9.46
N ILE A 75 7.02 10.13 -8.99
CA ILE A 75 7.15 9.51 -7.66
C ILE A 75 8.55 8.92 -7.49
N LEU A 76 9.02 8.14 -8.47
CA LEU A 76 10.34 7.52 -8.46
C LEU A 76 11.47 8.56 -8.47
N ASN A 77 11.28 9.70 -9.15
CA ASN A 77 12.28 10.75 -9.25
C ASN A 77 12.40 11.59 -7.98
N HIS A 78 11.33 11.74 -7.20
CA HIS A 78 11.34 12.49 -5.94
C HIS A 78 12.39 11.95 -4.95
N ARG A 79 12.62 10.63 -4.94
CA ARG A 79 13.67 9.96 -4.17
C ARG A 79 14.58 9.11 -5.05
N ARG A 80 15.12 9.71 -6.11
CA ARG A 80 16.00 8.98 -7.03
C ARG A 80 17.24 8.47 -6.30
N GLN A 81 17.32 7.15 -6.10
CA GLN A 81 18.41 6.50 -5.38
C GLN A 81 19.00 5.31 -6.16
N GLU A 82 20.22 4.91 -5.80
CA GLU A 82 20.79 3.61 -6.19
C GLU A 82 20.02 2.49 -5.49
N ASN A 83 20.00 1.27 -6.05
CA ASN A 83 19.27 0.13 -5.51
C ASN A 83 17.77 0.38 -5.22
N GLN A 84 17.11 1.20 -6.04
CA GLN A 84 15.70 1.55 -5.87
C GLN A 84 14.77 0.36 -6.17
N GLN A 85 13.90 0.01 -5.23
CA GLN A 85 13.03 -1.19 -5.27
C GLN A 85 11.54 -0.85 -5.18
N ASP A 86 11.14 0.37 -5.55
CA ASP A 86 9.73 0.74 -5.51
C ASP A 86 8.86 -0.21 -6.34
N LYS A 87 7.65 -0.46 -5.84
CA LYS A 87 6.67 -1.36 -6.44
C LYS A 87 5.31 -0.70 -6.53
N LEU A 88 4.62 -0.92 -7.64
CA LEU A 88 3.22 -0.58 -7.83
C LEU A 88 2.47 -1.84 -8.27
N SER A 89 1.37 -2.20 -7.59
CA SER A 89 0.60 -3.41 -7.93
C SER A 89 -0.91 -3.27 -7.69
N ILE A 90 -1.70 -4.15 -8.32
CA ILE A 90 -3.12 -4.35 -7.99
C ILE A 90 -3.27 -5.50 -6.99
N ALA A 91 -4.08 -5.29 -5.96
CA ALA A 91 -4.60 -6.34 -5.10
C ALA A 91 -6.10 -6.52 -5.33
N PHE A 92 -6.60 -7.73 -5.06
CA PHE A 92 -8.01 -8.06 -5.26
C PHE A 92 -8.71 -8.22 -3.93
N ILE A 93 -9.67 -7.33 -3.66
CA ILE A 93 -10.56 -7.44 -2.49
C ILE A 93 -11.38 -8.73 -2.59
N ASN A 94 -11.83 -9.09 -3.79
CA ASN A 94 -12.50 -10.35 -4.08
C ASN A 94 -11.65 -11.16 -5.09
N LYS A 95 -11.04 -12.25 -4.62
CA LYS A 95 -10.15 -13.10 -5.42
C LYS A 95 -10.88 -13.89 -6.52
N ASN A 96 -12.20 -14.08 -6.43
CA ASN A 96 -12.97 -14.83 -7.45
C ASN A 96 -12.91 -14.17 -8.84
N TRP A 97 -12.61 -12.86 -8.89
CA TRP A 97 -12.43 -12.15 -10.15
C TRP A 97 -11.19 -12.61 -10.92
N THR A 98 -10.09 -12.99 -10.26
CA THR A 98 -8.85 -13.37 -10.96
C THR A 98 -9.00 -14.72 -11.64
N GLU A 99 -9.63 -15.68 -10.96
CA GLU A 99 -9.94 -17.01 -11.50
C GLU A 99 -10.88 -16.93 -12.71
N SER A 100 -11.94 -16.12 -12.61
CA SER A 100 -12.96 -16.00 -13.65
C SER A 100 -12.45 -15.30 -14.92
N ALA A 101 -11.46 -14.43 -14.77
CA ALA A 101 -11.02 -13.51 -15.81
C ALA A 101 -9.75 -13.95 -16.55
N GLN A 102 -9.14 -15.07 -16.14
CA GLN A 102 -7.84 -15.55 -16.65
C GLN A 102 -6.79 -14.43 -16.66
N ILE A 103 -6.70 -13.70 -15.55
CA ILE A 103 -5.81 -12.55 -15.42
C ILE A 103 -4.39 -13.00 -15.28
N ASN A 104 -3.50 -12.32 -15.99
CA ASN A 104 -2.09 -12.42 -15.72
C ASN A 104 -1.72 -11.44 -14.59
N GLU A 105 -1.71 -11.93 -13.35
CA GLU A 105 -1.41 -11.11 -12.17
C GLU A 105 0.01 -10.50 -12.22
N GLU A 106 0.97 -11.14 -12.89
CA GLU A 106 2.33 -10.59 -13.05
C GLU A 106 2.35 -9.30 -13.88
N GLN A 107 1.40 -9.13 -14.80
CA GLN A 107 1.26 -7.90 -15.58
C GLN A 107 0.61 -6.76 -14.80
N LEU A 108 0.01 -7.06 -13.64
CA LEU A 108 -0.54 -6.08 -12.71
C LEU A 108 0.47 -5.67 -11.64
N ILE A 109 1.76 -5.83 -11.94
CA ILE A 109 2.88 -5.46 -11.09
C ILE A 109 3.90 -4.68 -11.93
N ILE A 110 4.31 -3.51 -11.42
CA ILE A 110 5.51 -2.80 -11.84
C ILE A 110 6.50 -2.87 -10.68
N ASP A 111 7.59 -3.61 -10.87
CA ASP A 111 8.60 -3.86 -9.84
C ASP A 111 9.97 -3.32 -10.30
N PHE A 112 10.54 -2.39 -9.52
CA PHE A 112 11.85 -1.80 -9.82
C PHE A 112 13.03 -2.57 -9.23
N SER A 113 12.79 -3.57 -8.37
CA SER A 113 13.86 -4.44 -7.83
C SER A 113 14.55 -5.28 -8.92
N ARG A 114 13.89 -5.46 -10.08
CA ARG A 114 14.44 -6.23 -11.22
C ARG A 114 15.63 -5.57 -11.93
N PHE A 115 15.92 -4.29 -11.68
CA PHE A 115 16.95 -3.58 -12.42
C PHE A 115 18.33 -3.71 -11.76
N GLU A 116 19.26 -4.35 -12.45
CA GLU A 116 20.65 -4.55 -12.00
C GLU A 116 21.44 -3.24 -11.75
N ASN A 117 21.05 -2.15 -12.40
CA ASN A 117 21.71 -0.85 -12.24
C ASN A 117 20.83 0.33 -12.65
N GLN A 118 21.25 1.51 -12.22
CA GLN A 118 20.59 2.80 -12.49
C GLN A 118 20.40 3.07 -13.99
N LYS A 119 21.35 2.67 -14.84
CA LYS A 119 21.29 2.93 -16.27
C LYS A 119 20.15 2.15 -16.94
N LYS A 120 20.04 0.84 -16.66
CA LYS A 120 18.94 0.00 -17.16
C LYS A 120 17.59 0.56 -16.75
N ARG A 121 17.45 1.01 -15.48
CA ARG A 121 16.23 1.67 -14.98
C ARG A 121 15.88 2.95 -15.75
N ILE A 122 16.85 3.83 -15.97
CA ILE A 122 16.63 5.07 -16.73
C ILE A 122 16.27 4.76 -18.18
N ASP A 123 16.96 3.81 -18.80
CA ASP A 123 16.68 3.43 -20.17
C ASP A 123 15.27 2.83 -20.29
N TYR A 124 14.80 2.06 -19.30
CA TYR A 124 13.41 1.59 -19.19
C TYR A 124 12.39 2.72 -19.10
N LEU A 125 12.60 3.68 -18.19
CA LEU A 125 11.72 4.83 -17.99
C LEU A 125 11.69 5.77 -19.20
N LYS A 126 12.83 5.92 -19.90
CA LYS A 126 12.96 6.78 -21.09
C LYS A 126 12.66 6.07 -22.41
N GLY A 127 12.24 4.80 -22.37
CA GLY A 127 11.89 4.03 -23.56
C GLY A 127 13.06 3.65 -24.47
N ARG A 128 14.28 3.61 -23.92
CA ARG A 128 15.55 3.34 -24.63
C ARG A 128 15.98 1.88 -24.58
N SER A 129 15.34 1.05 -23.76
CA SER A 129 15.54 -0.41 -23.72
C SER A 129 14.46 -1.18 -24.49
N LYS A 130 14.68 -2.49 -24.66
CA LYS A 130 13.70 -3.41 -25.26
C LYS A 130 12.40 -3.46 -24.44
N GLU A 131 12.53 -3.56 -23.13
CA GLU A 131 11.44 -3.40 -22.17
C GLU A 131 11.27 -1.91 -21.87
N LYS A 132 10.04 -1.40 -21.86
CA LYS A 132 9.75 0.04 -21.73
C LYS A 132 8.63 0.25 -20.75
N PHE A 133 8.73 1.30 -19.95
CA PHE A 133 7.70 1.66 -18.98
C PHE A 133 6.32 1.88 -19.63
N GLU A 134 6.28 2.55 -20.78
CA GLU A 134 5.05 2.76 -21.54
C GLU A 134 4.39 1.43 -21.99
N THR A 135 5.20 0.47 -22.44
CA THR A 135 4.69 -0.85 -22.86
C THR A 135 4.16 -1.65 -21.67
N ASP A 136 4.85 -1.63 -20.54
CA ASP A 136 4.39 -2.29 -19.30
C ASP A 136 3.12 -1.64 -18.77
N THR A 137 3.05 -0.30 -18.80
CA THR A 137 1.86 0.46 -18.43
C THR A 137 0.67 0.08 -19.31
N ALA A 138 0.89 -0.03 -20.63
CA ALA A 138 -0.16 -0.45 -21.55
C ALA A 138 -0.65 -1.88 -21.27
N ARG A 139 0.25 -2.82 -20.96
CA ARG A 139 -0.09 -4.21 -20.57
C ARG A 139 -0.87 -4.26 -19.27
N PHE A 140 -0.37 -3.56 -18.24
CA PHE A 140 -1.04 -3.44 -16.95
C PHE A 140 -2.47 -2.91 -17.12
N MET A 141 -2.65 -1.82 -17.86
CA MET A 141 -3.97 -1.25 -18.09
C MET A 141 -4.87 -2.16 -18.94
N ALA A 142 -4.30 -2.95 -19.86
CA ALA A 142 -5.05 -3.93 -20.63
C ALA A 142 -5.58 -5.07 -19.74
N GLU A 143 -4.75 -5.62 -18.85
CA GLU A 143 -5.19 -6.64 -17.88
C GLU A 143 -6.21 -6.09 -16.91
N TYR A 144 -5.98 -4.89 -16.36
CA TYR A 144 -6.94 -4.25 -15.45
C TYR A 144 -8.31 -4.06 -16.11
N ARG A 145 -8.35 -3.66 -17.38
CA ARG A 145 -9.62 -3.50 -18.12
C ARG A 145 -10.39 -4.80 -18.30
N LYS A 146 -9.72 -5.97 -18.37
CA LYS A 146 -10.41 -7.27 -18.39
C LYS A 146 -11.21 -7.48 -17.11
N ILE A 147 -10.59 -7.17 -15.97
CA ILE A 147 -11.20 -7.27 -14.64
C ILE A 147 -12.37 -6.32 -14.50
N ASP A 148 -12.15 -5.03 -14.77
CA ASP A 148 -13.18 -3.99 -14.70
C ASP A 148 -14.40 -4.32 -15.59
N LYS A 149 -14.16 -4.88 -16.79
CA LYS A 149 -15.26 -5.33 -17.67
C LYS A 149 -16.09 -6.46 -17.06
N LEU A 150 -15.46 -7.40 -16.38
CA LEU A 150 -16.17 -8.52 -15.74
C LEU A 150 -16.91 -8.06 -14.49
N ALA A 151 -16.29 -7.21 -13.68
CA ALA A 151 -16.88 -6.57 -12.52
C ALA A 151 -18.18 -5.83 -12.85
N ARG A 152 -18.22 -5.11 -13.98
CA ARG A 152 -19.43 -4.40 -14.44
C ARG A 152 -20.61 -5.30 -14.78
N ASN A 153 -20.33 -6.55 -15.18
CA ASN A 153 -21.34 -7.48 -15.65
C ASN A 153 -21.72 -8.53 -14.58
N GLY A 154 -20.92 -8.69 -13.54
CA GLY A 154 -21.20 -9.63 -12.46
C GLY A 154 -21.86 -8.98 -11.26
N THR A 155 -22.32 -9.82 -10.34
CA THR A 155 -23.06 -9.42 -9.13
C THR A 155 -22.28 -9.66 -7.84
N SER A 156 -20.98 -9.95 -7.94
CA SER A 156 -20.17 -10.26 -6.76
C SER A 156 -19.94 -8.99 -5.94
N GLY A 157 -20.30 -9.06 -4.65
CA GLY A 157 -19.98 -8.02 -3.67
C GLY A 157 -18.47 -7.98 -3.35
N SER A 158 -18.07 -6.97 -2.59
CA SER A 158 -16.68 -6.82 -2.14
C SER A 158 -16.55 -7.04 -0.64
N ASP A 159 -15.93 -8.12 -0.20
CA ASP A 159 -15.71 -8.32 1.24
C ASP A 159 -14.49 -7.52 1.73
N ILE A 160 -14.66 -6.20 1.84
CA ILE A 160 -13.62 -5.26 2.30
C ILE A 160 -13.18 -5.60 3.73
N TRP A 161 -14.12 -6.03 4.58
CA TRP A 161 -13.78 -6.40 5.95
C TRP A 161 -12.84 -7.60 5.98
N SER A 162 -13.19 -8.69 5.30
CA SER A 162 -12.36 -9.89 5.20
C SER A 162 -11.05 -9.62 4.48
N PHE A 163 -11.04 -8.73 3.48
CA PHE A 163 -9.82 -8.29 2.82
C PHE A 163 -8.84 -7.65 3.81
N LEU A 164 -9.25 -6.67 4.61
CA LEU A 164 -8.35 -6.08 5.61
C LEU A 164 -8.03 -7.04 6.75
N ASN A 165 -8.98 -7.91 7.14
CA ASN A 165 -8.79 -8.85 8.24
C ASN A 165 -7.86 -10.02 7.90
N SER A 166 -7.84 -10.49 6.65
CA SER A 166 -7.06 -11.68 6.28
C SER A 166 -6.56 -11.71 4.82
N GLY A 167 -7.07 -10.84 3.95
CA GLY A 167 -6.64 -10.76 2.54
C GLY A 167 -5.37 -9.92 2.33
N VAL A 168 -5.08 -8.98 3.23
CA VAL A 168 -3.79 -8.28 3.30
C VAL A 168 -2.78 -9.20 4.00
N ASP A 169 -1.80 -9.68 3.24
CA ASP A 169 -0.82 -10.69 3.68
C ASP A 169 0.64 -10.25 3.45
N ASP A 170 1.59 -11.12 3.78
CA ASP A 170 3.04 -10.91 3.67
C ASP A 170 3.55 -10.85 2.22
N THR A 171 2.79 -11.39 1.28
CA THR A 171 3.07 -11.25 -0.15
C THR A 171 2.84 -9.80 -0.60
N MET A 172 1.86 -9.13 0.00
CA MET A 172 1.45 -7.76 -0.27
C MET A 172 2.25 -6.74 0.55
N ILE A 173 2.37 -6.93 1.87
CA ILE A 173 2.99 -5.97 2.80
C ILE A 173 4.45 -6.37 3.06
N LYS A 174 5.37 -5.46 2.81
CA LYS A 174 6.81 -5.66 3.01
C LYS A 174 7.21 -5.06 4.36
N THR A 175 7.27 -5.91 5.38
CA THR A 175 7.65 -5.54 6.76
C THR A 175 9.14 -5.75 7.04
N GLU A 176 9.77 -6.68 6.32
CA GLU A 176 11.17 -7.01 6.53
C GLU A 176 12.11 -5.91 6.03
N THR A 177 13.08 -5.56 6.87
CA THR A 177 14.23 -4.78 6.43
C THR A 177 15.30 -5.71 5.89
N LYS A 178 15.68 -5.53 4.62
CA LYS A 178 16.66 -6.39 3.93
C LYS A 178 18.00 -5.70 3.82
N VAL A 179 19.05 -6.36 4.33
CA VAL A 179 20.43 -5.91 4.13
C VAL A 179 21.02 -6.68 2.95
N GLU A 180 21.47 -5.97 1.92
CA GLU A 180 22.06 -6.58 0.74
C GLU A 180 23.22 -5.77 0.17
N THR A 181 24.05 -6.42 -0.62
CA THR A 181 25.15 -5.75 -1.33
C THR A 181 24.75 -5.49 -2.78
N PHE A 182 24.78 -4.23 -3.20
CA PHE A 182 24.49 -3.80 -4.55
C PHE A 182 25.64 -2.94 -5.08
N LEU A 183 26.25 -3.36 -6.20
CA LEU A 183 27.42 -2.70 -6.80
C LEU A 183 28.56 -2.44 -5.80
N GLY A 184 28.80 -3.39 -4.89
CA GLY A 184 29.88 -3.31 -3.89
C GLY A 184 29.58 -2.43 -2.67
N LYS A 185 28.37 -1.86 -2.55
CA LYS A 185 27.91 -1.10 -1.38
C LYS A 185 26.84 -1.89 -0.63
N MET A 186 26.80 -1.77 0.70
CA MET A 186 25.75 -2.38 1.51
C MET A 186 24.57 -1.42 1.69
N TYR A 187 23.37 -1.93 1.47
CA TYR A 187 22.11 -1.22 1.63
C TYR A 187 21.24 -1.90 2.68
N LYS A 188 20.58 -1.10 3.50
CA LYS A 188 19.52 -1.53 4.42
C LYS A 188 18.19 -1.01 3.85
N ASN A 189 17.47 -1.87 3.15
CA ASN A 189 16.23 -1.55 2.46
C ASN A 189 15.01 -1.78 3.35
N SER A 190 14.17 -0.76 3.52
CA SER A 190 12.85 -0.85 4.12
C SER A 190 11.77 -0.42 3.13
N PHE A 191 10.51 -0.72 3.43
CA PHE A 191 9.38 -0.37 2.58
C PHE A 191 8.35 0.43 3.36
N ARG A 192 7.85 1.48 2.71
CA ARG A 192 6.64 2.19 3.13
C ARG A 192 5.48 1.59 2.35
N ASN A 193 4.61 0.83 3.02
CA ASN A 193 3.48 0.15 2.39
C ASN A 193 2.28 1.11 2.33
N ILE A 194 1.80 1.41 1.12
CA ILE A 194 0.63 2.26 0.88
C ILE A 194 -0.44 1.43 0.20
N LEU A 195 -1.56 1.24 0.88
CA LEU A 195 -2.76 0.60 0.36
C LEU A 195 -3.77 1.68 -0.07
N ILE A 196 -4.00 1.80 -1.37
CA ILE A 196 -5.00 2.69 -1.96
C ILE A 196 -6.27 1.87 -2.23
N ILE A 197 -7.34 2.12 -1.49
CA ILE A 197 -8.62 1.45 -1.67
C ILE A 197 -9.54 2.36 -2.49
N LEU A 198 -10.00 1.87 -3.65
CA LEU A 198 -11.04 2.55 -4.42
C LEU A 198 -12.37 1.93 -3.98
N THR A 199 -13.25 2.67 -3.32
CA THR A 199 -14.54 2.14 -2.85
C THR A 199 -15.58 3.27 -2.78
N ASP A 200 -16.86 2.91 -2.80
CA ASP A 200 -17.94 3.88 -2.58
C ASP A 200 -18.15 4.20 -1.08
N GLY A 201 -17.42 3.51 -0.19
CA GLY A 201 -17.36 3.77 1.24
C GLY A 201 -18.21 2.84 2.09
N TYR A 202 -19.04 2.01 1.48
CA TYR A 202 -19.71 0.95 2.20
C TYR A 202 -18.73 -0.17 2.53
N ILE A 203 -18.92 -0.83 3.67
CA ILE A 203 -18.10 -1.97 4.08
C ILE A 203 -19.01 -3.17 3.96
N GLU A 204 -18.82 -3.92 2.90
CA GLU A 204 -19.51 -5.19 2.69
C GLU A 204 -18.72 -6.32 3.39
N ALA A 205 -19.47 -7.32 3.85
CA ALA A 205 -18.96 -8.57 4.37
C ALA A 205 -19.84 -9.68 3.81
N ASP A 206 -19.32 -10.91 3.67
CA ASP A 206 -20.11 -12.06 3.23
C ASP A 206 -21.27 -12.40 4.20
N MET A 207 -21.34 -11.70 5.34
CA MET A 207 -22.39 -11.81 6.35
C MET A 207 -23.16 -10.49 6.50
N TYR A 208 -24.49 -10.56 6.52
CA TYR A 208 -25.38 -9.44 6.77
C TYR A 208 -26.38 -9.74 7.89
N GLY A 209 -26.95 -8.69 8.49
CA GLY A 209 -27.98 -8.82 9.51
C GLY A 209 -27.43 -8.91 10.93
N LYS A 210 -28.26 -9.35 11.88
CA LYS A 210 -27.92 -9.35 13.31
C LYS A 210 -26.75 -10.27 13.64
N ASP A 211 -26.61 -11.37 12.88
CA ASP A 211 -25.55 -12.36 13.11
C ASP A 211 -24.19 -11.90 12.57
N ALA A 212 -24.17 -10.84 11.76
CA ALA A 212 -22.95 -10.17 11.31
C ALA A 212 -22.48 -9.07 12.29
N CYS A 213 -22.98 -9.12 13.52
CA CYS A 213 -22.65 -8.21 14.62
C CYS A 213 -22.07 -8.95 15.81
N LEU A 214 -21.25 -8.26 16.61
CA LEU A 214 -20.67 -8.86 17.81
C LEU A 214 -21.78 -9.15 18.82
N SER A 215 -21.78 -10.38 19.36
CA SER A 215 -22.69 -10.76 20.44
C SER A 215 -22.50 -9.91 21.70
N THR A 216 -21.26 -9.47 21.95
CA THR A 216 -20.89 -8.59 23.07
C THR A 216 -21.32 -7.14 22.89
N ASN A 217 -21.50 -6.69 21.64
CA ASN A 217 -22.00 -5.37 21.31
C ASN A 217 -22.68 -5.38 19.93
N PRO A 218 -24.02 -5.48 19.85
CA PRO A 218 -24.74 -5.58 18.58
C PRO A 218 -24.69 -4.31 17.71
N ARG A 219 -24.13 -3.20 18.23
CA ARG A 219 -23.84 -1.97 17.47
C ARG A 219 -22.45 -1.98 16.82
N GLN A 220 -21.64 -2.99 17.09
CA GLN A 220 -20.40 -3.27 16.35
C GLN A 220 -20.62 -4.44 15.41
N CYS A 221 -20.46 -4.20 14.12
CA CYS A 221 -20.69 -5.22 13.09
C CYS A 221 -19.56 -5.28 12.08
N TYR A 222 -19.52 -6.33 11.28
CA TYR A 222 -18.50 -6.52 10.25
C TYR A 222 -18.79 -5.73 8.96
N TYR A 223 -19.92 -5.04 8.90
CA TYR A 223 -20.41 -4.34 7.71
C TYR A 223 -20.91 -2.93 8.03
N LEU A 224 -20.87 -2.06 7.00
CA LEU A 224 -21.49 -0.75 6.96
C LEU A 224 -22.33 -0.66 5.69
N SER A 225 -23.66 -0.74 5.83
CA SER A 225 -24.61 -0.66 4.71
C SER A 225 -25.47 0.60 4.77
N THR A 226 -26.17 0.94 3.69
CA THR A 226 -27.10 2.10 3.67
C THR A 226 -28.16 2.01 4.77
N SER A 227 -28.67 0.81 5.05
CA SER A 227 -29.62 0.59 6.16
C SER A 227 -28.97 0.91 7.52
N ARG A 228 -27.72 0.50 7.71
CA ARG A 228 -26.98 0.76 8.95
C ARG A 228 -26.67 2.25 9.15
N ILE A 229 -26.26 2.94 8.09
CA ILE A 229 -26.07 4.40 8.10
C ILE A 229 -27.37 5.11 8.50
N LYS A 230 -28.51 4.73 7.90
CA LYS A 230 -29.83 5.29 8.26
C LYS A 230 -30.18 5.04 9.72
N GLN A 231 -29.92 3.84 10.25
CA GLN A 231 -30.17 3.53 11.66
C GLN A 231 -29.29 4.37 12.59
N PHE A 232 -28.00 4.50 12.30
CA PHE A 232 -27.09 5.35 13.06
C PHE A 232 -27.55 6.81 13.05
N ARG A 233 -27.88 7.35 11.87
CA ARG A 233 -28.41 8.72 11.72
C ARG A 233 -29.68 8.95 12.54
N ASN A 234 -30.62 8.01 12.49
CA ASN A 234 -31.85 8.09 13.28
C ASN A 234 -31.54 8.04 14.79
N ALA A 235 -30.65 7.14 15.22
CA ALA A 235 -30.25 7.04 16.61
C ALA A 235 -29.59 8.34 17.11
N HIS A 236 -28.75 8.97 16.29
CA HIS A 236 -28.18 10.29 16.58
C HIS A 236 -29.27 11.36 16.71
N LYS A 237 -30.22 11.42 15.76
CA LYS A 237 -31.32 12.40 15.77
C LYS A 237 -32.17 12.36 17.04
N TYR A 238 -32.36 11.18 17.62
CA TYR A 238 -33.12 10.99 18.86
C TYR A 238 -32.23 10.96 20.11
N SER A 239 -30.93 11.17 19.96
CA SER A 239 -30.01 11.29 21.09
C SER A 239 -29.96 12.73 21.62
N ALA A 240 -29.46 12.90 22.84
CA ALA A 240 -29.18 14.21 23.42
C ALA A 240 -27.79 14.75 23.02
N ALA A 241 -27.06 14.05 22.15
CA ALA A 241 -25.71 14.46 21.76
C ALA A 241 -25.74 15.73 20.91
N SER A 242 -24.76 16.60 21.14
CA SER A 242 -24.64 17.88 20.42
C SER A 242 -24.02 17.72 19.03
N SER A 243 -23.33 16.61 18.79
CA SER A 243 -22.64 16.31 17.54
C SER A 243 -22.61 14.82 17.24
N ILE A 244 -22.42 14.50 15.95
CA ILE A 244 -22.27 13.14 15.48
C ILE A 244 -21.03 12.45 16.08
N ASP A 245 -19.94 13.19 16.27
CA ASP A 245 -18.70 12.70 16.88
C ASP A 245 -18.90 12.31 18.35
N GLU A 246 -19.57 13.16 19.13
CA GLU A 246 -19.90 12.90 20.53
C GLU A 246 -20.79 11.65 20.64
N PHE A 247 -21.83 11.59 19.81
CA PHE A 247 -22.71 10.43 19.76
C PHE A 247 -21.94 9.16 19.38
N PHE A 248 -21.11 9.19 18.35
CA PHE A 248 -20.36 8.03 17.89
C PHE A 248 -19.46 7.45 18.99
N LYS A 249 -18.73 8.31 19.71
CA LYS A 249 -17.81 7.90 20.79
C LYS A 249 -18.50 7.19 21.96
N THR A 250 -19.75 7.55 22.26
CA THR A 250 -20.47 7.07 23.45
C THR A 250 -21.52 6.00 23.14
N SER A 251 -22.01 5.94 21.91
CA SER A 251 -23.14 5.10 21.52
C SER A 251 -22.79 3.62 21.29
N GLY A 252 -21.49 3.30 21.20
CA GLY A 252 -20.99 1.95 20.98
C GLY A 252 -21.12 1.47 19.52
N TRP A 253 -21.49 2.35 18.59
CA TRP A 253 -21.49 2.04 17.16
C TRP A 253 -20.07 1.91 16.63
N GLY A 254 -19.89 1.05 15.63
CA GLY A 254 -18.63 0.94 14.92
C GLY A 254 -18.57 -0.31 14.05
N ILE A 255 -17.38 -0.53 13.48
CA ILE A 255 -17.03 -1.76 12.79
C ILE A 255 -16.15 -2.60 13.70
N ALA A 256 -16.37 -3.91 13.72
CA ALA A 256 -15.50 -4.82 14.45
C ALA A 256 -14.08 -4.73 13.87
N LYS A 257 -13.08 -4.57 14.75
CA LYS A 257 -11.68 -4.39 14.33
C LYS A 257 -11.21 -5.57 13.47
N ALA A 258 -10.40 -5.28 12.46
CA ALA A 258 -9.66 -6.30 11.76
C ALA A 258 -8.54 -6.84 12.68
N ASN A 259 -8.37 -8.16 12.72
CA ASN A 259 -7.32 -8.83 13.48
C ASN A 259 -6.14 -9.18 12.57
N ASN A 260 -5.52 -8.15 12.00
CA ASN A 260 -4.39 -8.30 11.10
C ASN A 260 -3.24 -7.37 11.52
N ASP A 261 -2.16 -7.96 12.03
CA ASP A 261 -1.02 -7.20 12.54
C ASP A 261 -0.27 -6.43 11.44
N LEU A 262 -0.35 -6.86 10.17
CA LEU A 262 0.29 -6.17 9.04
C LEU A 262 -0.28 -4.77 8.78
N LEU A 263 -1.49 -4.48 9.28
CA LEU A 263 -2.09 -3.16 9.16
C LEU A 263 -1.32 -2.08 9.94
N LYS A 264 -0.51 -2.47 10.93
CA LYS A 264 0.38 -1.55 11.66
C LYS A 264 1.50 -0.99 10.78
N ASP A 265 1.93 -1.77 9.79
CA ASP A 265 2.97 -1.43 8.82
C ASP A 265 2.39 -0.93 7.49
N THR A 266 1.11 -0.57 7.47
CA THR A 266 0.37 -0.15 6.28
C THR A 266 -0.25 1.23 6.46
N GLU A 267 -0.04 2.10 5.49
CA GLU A 267 -0.77 3.36 5.35
C GLU A 267 -1.94 3.19 4.38
N VAL A 268 -3.11 3.75 4.69
CA VAL A 268 -4.32 3.52 3.88
C VAL A 268 -4.85 4.81 3.28
N LEU A 269 -4.98 4.89 1.97
CA LEU A 269 -5.66 5.98 1.27
C LEU A 269 -6.97 5.45 0.68
N ILE A 270 -8.10 5.98 1.15
CA ILE A 270 -9.42 5.62 0.61
C ILE A 270 -9.88 6.72 -0.33
N LEU A 271 -10.19 6.34 -1.57
CA LEU A 271 -10.67 7.25 -2.61
C LEU A 271 -12.09 6.86 -3.03
N GLU A 272 -12.79 7.83 -3.59
CA GLU A 272 -14.08 7.65 -4.28
C GLU A 272 -15.29 7.38 -3.37
N ILE A 273 -15.26 7.84 -2.11
CA ILE A 273 -16.43 7.75 -1.21
C ILE A 273 -17.64 8.44 -1.86
N TYR A 274 -18.69 7.68 -2.14
CA TYR A 274 -19.87 8.14 -2.85
C TYR A 274 -21.00 8.48 -1.86
N ASP A 275 -21.30 9.77 -1.74
CA ASP A 275 -22.33 10.25 -0.83
C ASP A 275 -23.74 10.13 -1.46
N ARG A 276 -24.45 9.06 -1.11
CA ARG A 276 -25.82 8.79 -1.57
C ARG A 276 -26.86 9.73 -0.98
N SER A 277 -26.47 10.61 -0.05
CA SER A 277 -27.35 11.62 0.53
C SER A 277 -27.29 12.96 -0.19
N LEU A 278 -26.51 13.09 -1.27
CA LEU A 278 -26.48 14.30 -2.08
C LEU A 278 -27.48 14.26 -3.24
N THR A 279 -27.98 15.43 -3.63
CA THR A 279 -28.64 15.62 -4.93
C THR A 279 -27.61 15.54 -6.06
N SER A 280 -28.08 15.48 -7.31
CA SER A 280 -27.20 15.59 -8.48
C SER A 280 -26.42 16.91 -8.56
N GLY A 281 -26.88 17.95 -7.85
CA GLY A 281 -26.18 19.23 -7.70
C GLY A 281 -25.26 19.31 -6.48
N GLY A 282 -25.02 18.20 -5.77
CA GLY A 282 -24.11 18.14 -4.63
C GLY A 282 -24.70 18.67 -3.31
N THR A 283 -26.00 18.97 -3.25
CA THR A 283 -26.64 19.45 -2.01
C THR A 283 -27.06 18.27 -1.14
N ALA A 284 -26.72 18.31 0.16
CA ALA A 284 -27.17 17.29 1.11
C ALA A 284 -28.70 17.29 1.27
N THR A 285 -29.30 16.13 1.14
CA THR A 285 -30.74 15.89 1.34
C THR A 285 -31.07 15.51 2.78
N VAL A 286 -30.09 15.00 3.52
CA VAL A 286 -30.20 14.65 4.93
C VAL A 286 -28.89 14.98 5.65
N HIS A 287 -29.01 15.37 6.92
CA HIS A 287 -27.86 15.59 7.81
C HIS A 287 -27.93 14.69 9.05
N PRO A 288 -26.79 14.19 9.54
CA PRO A 288 -25.48 14.16 8.86
C PRO A 288 -25.52 13.34 7.56
N SER A 289 -24.69 13.71 6.59
CA SER A 289 -24.62 13.09 5.26
C SER A 289 -24.09 11.65 5.35
N ASP A 290 -24.22 10.89 4.26
CA ASP A 290 -23.62 9.55 4.20
C ASP A 290 -22.09 9.64 4.30
N SER A 291 -21.45 10.60 3.63
CA SER A 291 -19.98 10.76 3.68
C SER A 291 -19.45 11.13 5.07
N GLU A 292 -20.18 11.97 5.83
CA GLU A 292 -19.83 12.30 7.22
C GLU A 292 -19.84 11.04 8.09
N ILE A 293 -20.89 10.22 7.99
CA ILE A 293 -21.03 8.97 8.75
C ILE A 293 -19.96 7.95 8.31
N ILE A 294 -19.79 7.75 7.00
CA ILE A 294 -18.81 6.82 6.43
C ILE A 294 -17.40 7.18 6.92
N ARG A 295 -17.01 8.45 6.86
CA ARG A 295 -15.70 8.91 7.33
C ARG A 295 -15.48 8.59 8.81
N LEU A 296 -16.49 8.76 9.66
CA LEU A 296 -16.39 8.42 11.08
C LEU A 296 -16.15 6.93 11.30
N PHE A 297 -16.97 6.08 10.67
CA PHE A 297 -16.86 4.63 10.82
C PHE A 297 -15.52 4.11 10.30
N TRP A 298 -15.08 4.55 9.11
CA TRP A 298 -13.78 4.17 8.57
C TRP A 298 -12.62 4.65 9.43
N SER A 299 -12.66 5.91 9.87
CA SER A 299 -11.59 6.47 10.70
C SER A 299 -11.44 5.73 12.03
N ASP A 300 -12.56 5.40 12.68
CA ASP A 300 -12.57 4.61 13.90
C ASP A 300 -12.06 3.18 13.65
N TRP A 301 -12.57 2.54 12.60
CA TRP A 301 -12.23 1.16 12.26
C TRP A 301 -10.74 0.99 11.91
N LEU A 302 -10.19 1.85 11.06
CA LEU A 302 -8.77 1.82 10.67
C LEU A 302 -7.87 2.00 11.90
N ARG A 303 -8.17 2.98 12.76
CA ARG A 303 -7.40 3.21 14.01
C ARG A 303 -7.45 1.99 14.93
N LYS A 304 -8.64 1.45 15.17
CA LYS A 304 -8.82 0.25 16.03
C LYS A 304 -8.14 -0.99 15.47
N SER A 305 -7.98 -1.05 14.14
CA SER A 305 -7.31 -2.14 13.44
C SER A 305 -5.79 -1.93 13.33
N GLY A 306 -5.24 -0.84 13.86
CA GLY A 306 -3.81 -0.60 13.96
C GLY A 306 -3.19 0.24 12.84
N VAL A 307 -3.98 0.71 11.87
CA VAL A 307 -3.48 1.56 10.77
C VAL A 307 -2.98 2.89 11.34
N THR A 308 -1.71 3.18 11.10
CA THR A 308 -0.99 4.32 11.71
C THR A 308 -1.27 5.64 11.01
N ARG A 309 -1.45 5.60 9.68
CA ARG A 309 -1.75 6.77 8.85
C ARG A 309 -2.78 6.42 7.80
N PHE A 310 -3.80 7.26 7.69
CA PHE A 310 -4.79 7.12 6.63
C PHE A 310 -5.39 8.46 6.23
N ASP A 311 -5.96 8.49 5.03
CA ASP A 311 -6.77 9.59 4.54
C ASP A 311 -7.97 9.03 3.75
N ILE A 312 -9.08 9.76 3.77
CA ILE A 312 -10.35 9.35 3.18
C ILE A 312 -10.85 10.51 2.33
N ARG A 313 -11.11 10.26 1.06
CA ARG A 313 -11.48 11.29 0.08
C ARG A 313 -12.79 10.96 -0.61
N PRO A 314 -13.63 11.98 -0.87
CA PRO A 314 -14.82 11.80 -1.70
C PRO A 314 -14.43 11.47 -3.14
N VAL A 315 -15.44 11.29 -3.99
CA VAL A 315 -15.28 11.25 -5.45
C VAL A 315 -14.50 12.47 -5.93
N ALA A 316 -13.47 12.23 -6.75
CA ALA A 316 -12.72 13.30 -7.39
C ALA A 316 -13.36 13.72 -8.72
N ASP A 317 -13.27 15.02 -9.03
CA ASP A 317 -13.82 15.57 -10.27
C ASP A 317 -12.85 15.42 -11.44
N THR A 318 -11.54 15.41 -11.16
CA THR A 318 -10.51 15.45 -12.19
C THR A 318 -9.31 14.55 -11.90
N LYS A 319 -8.61 14.14 -12.97
CA LYS A 319 -7.33 13.40 -12.85
C LYS A 319 -6.27 14.20 -12.10
N THR A 320 -6.27 15.53 -12.23
CA THR A 320 -5.34 16.41 -11.52
C THR A 320 -5.56 16.33 -10.01
N GLU A 321 -6.81 16.40 -9.55
CA GLU A 321 -7.14 16.27 -8.13
C GLU A 321 -6.68 14.92 -7.56
N ILE A 322 -6.91 13.81 -8.27
CA ILE A 322 -6.41 12.48 -7.88
C ILE A 322 -4.88 12.48 -7.75
N ALA A 323 -4.18 13.04 -8.74
CA ALA A 323 -2.73 13.12 -8.70
C ALA A 323 -2.24 13.92 -7.48
N GLU A 324 -2.84 15.08 -7.21
CA GLU A 324 -2.48 15.93 -6.07
C GLU A 324 -2.73 15.22 -4.73
N VAL A 325 -3.89 14.57 -4.58
CA VAL A 325 -4.24 13.80 -3.38
C VAL A 325 -3.21 12.69 -3.13
N VAL A 326 -2.89 11.91 -4.15
CA VAL A 326 -1.94 10.80 -4.03
C VAL A 326 -0.53 11.32 -3.72
N LEU A 327 -0.03 12.30 -4.46
CA LEU A 327 1.31 12.85 -4.25
C LEU A 327 1.44 13.46 -2.86
N LYS A 328 0.43 14.23 -2.41
CA LYS A 328 0.38 14.75 -1.05
C LYS A 328 0.34 13.65 0.00
N PHE A 329 -0.41 12.57 -0.23
CA PHE A 329 -0.41 11.41 0.66
C PHE A 329 0.96 10.73 0.69
N LEU A 330 1.69 10.67 -0.42
CA LEU A 330 3.06 10.16 -0.46
C LEU A 330 4.09 11.12 0.15
N GLY A 331 3.72 12.39 0.42
CA GLY A 331 4.63 13.41 0.91
C GLY A 331 5.54 13.97 -0.19
N ILE A 332 5.01 14.06 -1.41
CA ILE A 332 5.69 14.52 -2.62
C ILE A 332 5.05 15.84 -3.03
N GLU A 333 5.86 16.89 -3.09
CA GLU A 333 5.47 18.26 -3.48
C GLU A 333 5.76 18.55 -4.96
#